data_AF-A0A955H5W5-F1
#
_entry.id   AF-A0A955H5W5-F1
#
_cell.length_a   1.000
_cell.length_b   1.000
_cell.length_c   1.000
_cell.angle_alpha   90.00
_cell.angle_beta   90.00
_cell.angle_gamma   90.00
#
_symmetry.space_group_name_H-M   'P 1'
#
loop_
_entity.id
_entity.type
_entity.pdbx_description
1 polymer ?
#
loop_
_entity_poly.entity_id
_entity_poly.type
_entity_poly.pdbx_seq_one_letter_code
_entity_poly.pdbx_strand_id
1 'polypeptide(L)'
;KEHTAIIGQGGGKKLTIKQLQRIYQRPAYAGILCEKWTHNRPIKAQWEGLVSIELWNKANRGKIYIKEYGEDFLEILYDYKTEKPVYKRLRHNPDYPFKCVCCPECGKPLKGSAPRGRKETYPRYHCERGHKSFTVSREQMDETIETFLSGVDYDDDYLKVLESVLVRKLRKRQKDAVQESKNLNERVSLLKSQQEK
;
A
#
# COMPACT_ATOMS: atom_id res chain seq x y z
N LYS A 1 -4.77 7.36 -61.16
CA LYS A 1 -4.62 8.63 -60.41
C LYS A 1 -3.89 8.28 -59.12
N GLU A 2 -2.66 8.77 -58.95
CA GLU A 2 -1.80 8.41 -57.82
C GLU A 2 -2.29 9.11 -56.53
N HIS A 3 -2.58 8.32 -55.49
CA HIS A 3 -3.01 8.80 -54.17
C HIS A 3 -1.80 9.10 -53.27
N THR A 4 -0.80 9.83 -53.78
CA THR A 4 0.47 10.12 -53.07
C THR A 4 0.54 11.53 -52.49
N ALA A 5 -0.52 12.33 -52.60
CA ALA A 5 -0.56 13.65 -51.97
C ALA A 5 -0.92 13.54 -50.48
N ILE A 6 -0.02 13.95 -49.60
CA ILE A 6 -0.28 14.07 -48.16
C ILE A 6 -1.27 15.22 -47.94
N ILE A 7 -2.51 14.89 -47.57
CA ILE A 7 -3.65 15.83 -47.44
C ILE A 7 -3.64 16.59 -46.10
N GLY A 8 -2.66 16.30 -45.23
CA GLY A 8 -2.46 17.02 -43.96
C GLY A 8 -1.49 16.28 -43.04
N GLN A 9 -0.82 17.02 -42.16
CA GLN A 9 -0.02 16.44 -41.08
C GLN A 9 -0.85 16.43 -39.80
N GLY A 10 -1.25 15.25 -39.34
CA GLY A 10 -1.88 15.03 -38.04
C GLY A 10 -0.81 14.83 -36.96
N GLY A 11 -0.75 15.74 -35.99
CA GLY A 11 0.22 15.69 -34.89
C GLY A 11 0.03 16.85 -33.93
N GLY A 12 0.64 16.78 -32.74
CA GLY A 12 0.63 17.87 -31.75
C GLY A 12 -0.13 17.58 -30.45
N LYS A 13 -0.97 16.55 -30.41
CA LYS A 13 -1.52 16.05 -29.13
C LYS A 13 -0.46 15.20 -28.44
N LYS A 14 0.16 15.76 -27.40
CA LYS A 14 1.11 15.03 -26.55
C LYS A 14 0.43 13.80 -25.95
N LEU A 15 1.15 12.68 -25.92
CA LEU A 15 0.68 11.46 -25.28
C LEU A 15 0.48 11.71 -23.79
N THR A 16 -0.76 11.61 -23.32
CA THR A 16 -1.05 11.71 -21.89
C THR A 16 -0.80 10.37 -21.19
N ILE A 17 -0.51 10.42 -19.88
CA ILE A 17 -0.32 9.20 -19.07
C ILE A 17 -1.54 8.27 -19.16
N LYS A 18 -2.76 8.82 -19.21
CA LYS A 18 -4.00 8.04 -19.34
C LYS A 18 -4.12 7.35 -20.70
N GLN A 19 -3.69 8.02 -21.78
CA GLN A 19 -3.68 7.42 -23.10
C GLN A 19 -2.64 6.30 -23.18
N LEU A 20 -1.43 6.53 -22.66
CA LEU A 20 -0.41 5.49 -22.57
C LEU A 20 -0.92 4.27 -21.77
N GLN A 21 -1.56 4.52 -20.62
CA GLN A 21 -2.20 3.48 -19.81
C GLN A 21 -3.22 2.66 -20.60
N ARG A 22 -4.13 3.33 -21.29
CA ARG A 22 -5.12 2.65 -22.14
C ARG A 22 -4.49 1.83 -23.25
N ILE A 23 -3.34 2.23 -23.77
CA ILE A 23 -2.62 1.48 -24.82
C ILE A 23 -2.02 0.22 -24.21
N TYR A 24 -1.10 0.32 -23.24
CA TYR A 24 -0.38 -0.85 -22.74
C TYR A 24 -1.29 -1.87 -22.00
N GLN A 25 -2.45 -1.43 -21.52
CA GLN A 25 -3.47 -2.28 -20.87
C GLN A 25 -4.34 -3.10 -21.84
N ARG A 26 -4.13 -3.00 -23.16
CA ARG A 26 -4.91 -3.78 -24.12
C ARG A 26 -4.44 -5.24 -24.16
N PRO A 27 -5.32 -6.22 -23.86
CA PRO A 27 -4.95 -7.64 -23.92
C PRO A 27 -4.64 -8.12 -25.34
N ALA A 28 -5.12 -7.40 -26.37
CA ALA A 28 -4.83 -7.70 -27.78
C ALA A 28 -3.33 -7.71 -28.10
N TYR A 29 -2.52 -6.92 -27.38
CA TYR A 29 -1.07 -6.93 -27.54
C TYR A 29 -0.40 -8.20 -27.02
N ALA A 30 -1.06 -8.92 -26.11
CA ALA A 30 -0.67 -10.25 -25.65
C ALA A 30 -1.38 -11.37 -26.43
N GLY A 31 -2.06 -11.07 -27.55
CA GLY A 31 -2.78 -12.06 -28.35
C GLY A 31 -4.10 -12.51 -27.72
N ILE A 32 -4.72 -11.70 -26.85
CA ILE A 32 -5.97 -12.07 -26.15
C ILE A 32 -7.07 -11.07 -26.46
N LEU A 33 -8.25 -11.58 -26.79
CA LEU A 33 -9.45 -10.79 -27.05
C LEU A 33 -10.40 -10.88 -25.87
N CYS A 34 -10.79 -9.73 -25.34
CA CYS A 34 -11.80 -9.60 -24.29
C CYS A 34 -12.71 -8.44 -24.67
N GLU A 35 -13.72 -8.75 -25.47
CA GLU A 35 -14.63 -7.79 -26.09
C GLU A 35 -16.09 -8.13 -25.75
N LYS A 36 -17.00 -7.19 -26.02
CA LYS A 36 -18.44 -7.40 -25.77
C LYS A 36 -18.99 -8.62 -26.52
N TRP A 37 -18.50 -8.87 -27.73
CA TRP A 37 -18.91 -10.01 -28.56
C TRP A 37 -18.30 -11.34 -28.11
N THR A 38 -17.26 -11.32 -27.24
CA THR A 38 -16.77 -12.52 -26.54
C THR A 38 -17.44 -12.68 -25.16
N HIS A 39 -18.54 -11.98 -24.90
CA HIS A 39 -19.20 -11.90 -23.59
C HIS A 39 -18.26 -11.46 -22.46
N ASN A 40 -17.27 -10.60 -22.77
CA ASN A 40 -16.19 -10.19 -21.86
C ASN A 40 -15.38 -11.39 -21.31
N ARG A 41 -15.36 -12.51 -22.04
CA ARG A 41 -14.48 -13.64 -21.74
C ARG A 41 -13.18 -13.49 -22.54
N PRO A 42 -12.03 -13.72 -21.92
CA PRO A 42 -10.75 -13.73 -22.62
C PRO A 42 -10.65 -14.98 -23.52
N ILE A 43 -10.36 -14.78 -24.79
CA ILE A 43 -10.14 -15.84 -25.77
C ILE A 43 -8.80 -15.59 -26.45
N LYS A 44 -8.04 -16.65 -26.75
CA LYS A 44 -6.81 -16.55 -27.56
C LYS A 44 -7.17 -16.07 -28.96
N ALA A 45 -6.49 -15.03 -29.42
CA ALA A 45 -6.63 -14.54 -30.78
C ALA A 45 -6.02 -15.54 -31.76
N GLN A 46 -6.42 -15.46 -33.03
CA GLN A 46 -5.81 -16.27 -34.11
C GLN A 46 -4.37 -15.84 -34.44
N TRP A 47 -3.93 -14.68 -33.96
CA TRP A 47 -2.59 -14.15 -34.18
C TRP A 47 -1.75 -14.21 -32.90
N GLU A 48 -0.44 -14.32 -33.10
CA GLU A 48 0.53 -14.18 -32.02
C GLU A 48 0.56 -12.72 -31.53
N GLY A 49 0.56 -12.53 -30.21
CA GLY A 49 0.65 -11.20 -29.60
C GLY A 49 1.95 -10.49 -29.99
N LEU A 50 1.94 -9.15 -29.98
CA LEU A 50 3.16 -8.35 -30.14
C LEU A 50 4.17 -8.60 -29.00
N VAL A 51 3.68 -9.02 -27.84
CA VAL A 51 4.47 -9.37 -26.66
C VAL A 51 3.93 -10.64 -26.03
N SER A 52 4.78 -11.40 -25.34
CA SER A 52 4.33 -12.55 -24.56
C SER A 52 3.42 -12.12 -23.41
N ILE A 53 2.55 -13.03 -22.97
CA ILE A 53 1.65 -12.81 -21.83
C ILE A 53 2.44 -12.47 -20.57
N GLU A 54 3.59 -13.11 -20.37
CA GLU A 54 4.49 -12.81 -19.25
C GLU A 54 5.04 -11.37 -19.29
N LEU A 55 5.54 -10.94 -20.45
CA LEU A 55 6.08 -9.59 -20.62
C LEU A 55 4.98 -8.53 -20.45
N TRP A 56 3.79 -8.81 -20.98
CA TRP A 56 2.62 -7.96 -20.83
C TRP A 56 2.16 -7.85 -19.37
N ASN A 57 2.11 -8.97 -18.64
CA ASN A 57 1.77 -9.01 -17.21
C ASN A 57 2.79 -8.21 -16.38
N LYS A 58 4.09 -8.36 -16.69
CA LYS A 58 5.17 -7.60 -16.04
C LYS A 58 5.04 -6.09 -16.28
N ALA A 59 4.68 -5.68 -17.50
CA ALA A 59 4.43 -4.27 -17.83
C ALA A 59 3.23 -3.69 -17.07
N ASN A 60 2.17 -4.49 -16.87
CA ASN A 60 0.96 -4.07 -16.17
C ASN A 60 1.08 -4.05 -14.63
N ARG A 61 2.12 -4.66 -14.05
CA ARG A 61 2.42 -4.69 -12.61
C ARG A 61 1.20 -5.08 -11.76
N GLY A 62 0.42 -6.05 -12.24
CA GLY A 62 -0.74 -6.58 -11.53
C GLY A 62 -2.01 -5.71 -11.58
N LYS A 63 -2.00 -4.54 -12.23
CA LYS A 63 -3.27 -3.78 -12.43
C LYS A 63 -4.25 -4.55 -13.29
N ILE A 64 -3.73 -5.20 -14.32
CA ILE A 64 -4.42 -6.20 -15.12
C ILE A 64 -3.44 -7.36 -15.27
N TYR A 65 -3.93 -8.57 -15.05
CA TYR A 65 -3.12 -9.78 -15.07
C TYR A 65 -3.88 -10.86 -15.80
N ILE A 66 -3.23 -11.49 -16.77
CA ILE A 66 -3.77 -12.60 -17.54
C ILE A 66 -3.20 -13.87 -16.93
N LYS A 67 -4.10 -14.74 -16.47
CA LYS A 67 -3.74 -16.05 -15.95
C LYS A 67 -4.20 -17.14 -16.92
N GLU A 68 -3.27 -17.99 -17.32
CA GLU A 68 -3.55 -19.16 -18.12
C GLU A 68 -3.70 -20.38 -17.22
N TYR A 69 -4.79 -21.12 -17.38
CA TYR A 69 -5.02 -22.42 -16.76
C TYR A 69 -5.14 -23.47 -17.88
N GLY A 70 -4.04 -24.18 -18.15
CA GLY A 70 -3.99 -25.14 -19.26
C GLY A 70 -4.09 -24.47 -20.64
N GLU A 71 -4.43 -25.24 -21.66
CA GLU A 71 -4.42 -24.77 -23.05
C GLU A 71 -5.57 -23.80 -23.40
N ASP A 72 -6.73 -23.96 -22.75
CA ASP A 72 -7.98 -23.31 -23.20
C ASP A 72 -8.62 -22.33 -22.21
N PHE A 73 -8.24 -22.36 -20.92
CA PHE A 73 -8.89 -21.50 -19.94
C PHE A 73 -8.02 -20.28 -19.59
N LEU A 74 -8.50 -19.10 -19.99
CA LEU A 74 -7.91 -17.82 -19.68
C LEU A 74 -8.77 -17.06 -18.67
N GLU A 75 -8.12 -16.34 -17.76
CA GLU A 75 -8.78 -15.45 -16.82
C GLU A 75 -8.07 -14.10 -16.78
N ILE A 76 -8.82 -13.00 -16.88
CA ILE A 76 -8.29 -11.65 -16.67
C ILE A 76 -8.64 -11.22 -15.25
N LEU A 77 -7.60 -10.99 -14.45
CA LEU A 77 -7.69 -10.51 -13.08
C LEU A 77 -7.34 -9.02 -13.04
N TYR A 78 -8.12 -8.26 -12.27
CA TYR A 78 -7.88 -6.83 -12.04
C TYR A 78 -7.33 -6.61 -10.63
N ASP A 79 -6.37 -5.68 -10.50
CA ASP A 79 -5.67 -5.39 -9.25
C ASP A 79 -5.07 -6.64 -8.57
N TYR A 80 -4.67 -7.61 -9.39
CA TYR A 80 -3.99 -8.83 -8.97
C TYR A 80 -2.57 -8.52 -8.53
N LYS A 81 -2.41 -8.28 -7.23
CA LYS A 81 -1.12 -8.05 -6.59
C LYS A 81 -0.37 -9.38 -6.46
N THR A 82 0.46 -9.71 -7.46
CA THR A 82 1.44 -10.81 -7.36
C THR A 82 2.40 -10.58 -6.21
N GLU A 83 2.86 -9.34 -6.05
CA GLU A 83 3.73 -8.90 -4.96
C GLU A 83 2.92 -8.06 -3.97
N LYS A 84 2.90 -8.49 -2.70
CA LYS A 84 2.30 -7.71 -1.62
C LYS A 84 3.14 -6.45 -1.39
N PRO A 85 2.51 -5.31 -1.04
CA PRO A 85 3.28 -4.16 -0.58
C PRO A 85 4.17 -4.60 0.59
N VAL A 86 5.49 -4.47 0.42
CA VAL A 86 6.53 -4.91 1.37
C VAL A 86 6.33 -4.27 2.75
N TYR A 87 5.63 -3.13 2.81
CA TYR A 87 5.33 -2.43 4.05
C TYR A 87 3.83 -2.33 4.30
N LYS A 88 3.38 -2.88 5.42
CA LYS A 88 2.08 -2.55 6.01
C LYS A 88 2.29 -1.31 6.88
N ARG A 89 1.58 -0.22 6.61
CA ARG A 89 1.65 0.97 7.47
C ARG A 89 1.04 0.61 8.84
N LEU A 90 1.86 0.57 9.88
CA LEU A 90 1.37 0.43 11.26
C LEU A 90 0.72 1.76 11.68
N ARG A 91 -0.63 1.79 11.66
CA ARG A 91 -1.41 2.93 12.15
C ARG A 91 -1.06 3.25 13.61
N HIS A 92 -0.93 2.21 14.43
CA HIS A 92 -0.49 2.30 15.82
C HIS A 92 0.91 1.69 15.91
N ASN A 93 1.94 2.53 15.72
CA ASN A 93 3.32 2.09 15.90
C ASN A 93 3.68 2.17 17.40
N PRO A 94 4.04 1.07 18.08
CA PRO A 94 4.46 1.10 19.48
C PRO A 94 5.68 1.98 19.75
N ASP A 95 6.56 2.20 18.76
CA ASP A 95 7.75 3.05 18.94
C ASP A 95 7.42 4.56 19.03
N TYR A 96 6.21 4.93 18.60
CA TYR A 96 5.74 6.32 18.59
C TYR A 96 4.30 6.37 19.15
N PRO A 97 4.13 6.15 20.46
CA PRO A 97 2.80 6.08 21.09
C PRO A 97 2.07 7.43 21.07
N PHE A 98 2.81 8.55 21.09
CA PHE A 98 2.25 9.89 21.34
C PHE A 98 1.88 10.68 20.07
N LYS A 99 1.55 9.98 18.97
CA LYS A 99 1.06 10.61 17.73
C LYS A 99 -0.29 11.32 17.87
N CYS A 100 -0.99 11.12 18.99
CA CYS A 100 -2.23 11.83 19.31
C CYS A 100 -2.01 13.27 19.76
N VAL A 101 -0.79 13.63 20.18
CA VAL A 101 -0.49 14.99 20.62
C VAL A 101 -0.52 15.93 19.41
N CYS A 102 -1.20 17.06 19.58
CA CYS A 102 -1.38 18.05 18.52
C CYS A 102 -0.21 19.05 18.51
N CYS A 103 0.12 19.52 17.32
CA CYS A 103 1.06 20.62 17.16
C CYS A 103 0.46 21.93 17.71
N PRO A 104 1.21 22.73 18.48
CA PRO A 104 0.71 23.98 19.05
C PRO A 104 0.39 25.05 17.99
N GLU A 105 1.00 24.98 16.81
CA GLU A 105 0.79 26.00 15.76
C GLU A 105 -0.41 25.69 14.84
N CYS A 106 -0.62 24.42 14.48
CA CYS A 106 -1.66 24.06 13.51
C CYS A 106 -2.75 23.12 14.05
N GLY A 107 -2.65 22.67 15.30
CA GLY A 107 -3.62 21.78 15.94
C GLY A 107 -3.70 20.38 15.34
N LYS A 108 -2.86 20.04 14.35
CA LYS A 108 -2.85 18.71 13.72
C LYS A 108 -2.04 17.71 14.55
N PRO A 109 -2.40 16.42 14.53
CA PRO A 109 -1.66 15.38 15.24
C PRO A 109 -0.24 15.24 14.70
N LEU A 110 0.72 15.09 15.62
CA LEU A 110 2.14 14.92 15.28
C LEU A 110 2.40 13.58 14.59
N LYS A 111 3.40 13.58 13.72
CA LYS A 111 3.89 12.38 13.04
C LYS A 111 5.18 11.92 13.70
N GLY A 112 5.34 10.61 13.87
CA GLY A 112 6.57 9.99 14.38
C GLY A 112 7.40 9.41 13.24
N SER A 113 8.66 9.80 13.14
CA SER A 113 9.62 9.18 12.22
C SER A 113 11.05 9.23 12.77
N ALA A 114 11.89 8.33 12.29
CA ALA A 114 13.32 8.28 12.58
C ALA A 114 14.11 8.48 11.28
N PRO A 115 14.38 9.73 10.86
CA PRO A 115 15.35 9.98 9.79
C PRO A 115 16.68 9.32 10.11
N ARG A 116 17.25 8.64 9.11
CA ARG A 116 18.57 8.01 9.19
C ARG A 116 19.64 8.99 8.72
N GLY A 117 20.61 9.27 9.58
CA GLY A 117 21.83 10.01 9.25
C GLY A 117 22.94 9.09 8.75
N ARG A 118 24.19 9.57 8.82
CA ARG A 118 25.37 8.86 8.29
C ARG A 118 25.70 7.59 9.08
N LYS A 119 25.41 7.56 10.38
CA LYS A 119 25.68 6.42 11.28
C LYS A 119 24.46 6.02 12.09
N GLU A 120 23.68 6.99 12.55
CA GLU A 120 22.60 6.78 13.50
C GLU A 120 21.24 7.22 12.97
N THR A 121 20.18 6.72 13.60
CA THR A 121 18.80 7.15 13.39
C THR A 121 18.38 8.11 14.49
N TYR A 122 17.63 9.15 14.16
CA TYR A 122 17.20 10.19 15.10
C TYR A 122 15.67 10.18 15.26
N PRO A 123 15.10 9.39 16.20
CA PRO A 123 13.67 9.33 16.44
C PRO A 123 13.10 10.69 16.89
N ARG A 124 12.07 11.17 16.21
CA ARG A 124 11.45 12.45 16.51
C ARG A 124 9.97 12.49 16.18
N TYR A 125 9.25 13.33 16.93
CA TYR A 125 7.91 13.78 16.59
C TYR A 125 8.02 15.08 15.81
N HIS A 126 7.31 15.19 14.68
CA HIS A 126 7.34 16.37 13.83
C HIS A 126 5.96 16.66 13.26
N CYS A 127 5.70 17.94 12.99
CA CYS A 127 4.49 18.32 12.31
C CYS A 127 4.60 18.18 10.79
N GLU A 128 3.45 18.23 10.12
CA GLU A 128 3.37 18.28 8.67
C GLU A 128 3.87 19.64 8.13
N ARG A 129 4.28 19.66 6.86
CA ARG A 129 4.69 20.88 6.18
C ARG A 129 3.50 21.84 6.09
N GLY A 130 3.72 23.12 6.39
CA GLY A 130 2.67 24.15 6.29
C GLY A 130 2.73 25.26 7.34
N HIS A 131 3.64 25.17 8.32
CA HIS A 131 3.93 26.22 9.29
C HIS A 131 5.40 26.11 9.76
N LYS A 132 5.82 26.87 10.78
CA LYS A 132 7.20 26.84 11.30
C LYS A 132 7.52 25.43 11.79
N SER A 133 8.71 24.92 11.43
CA SER A 133 9.11 23.55 11.71
C SER A 133 9.06 23.22 13.20
N PHE A 134 7.96 22.60 13.64
CA PHE A 134 7.84 22.06 14.98
C PHE A 134 8.34 20.62 14.99
N THR A 135 9.35 20.34 15.81
CA THR A 135 9.96 19.03 15.95
C THR A 135 10.47 18.86 17.38
N VAL A 136 10.22 17.69 17.96
CA VAL A 136 10.62 17.32 19.33
C VAL A 136 11.28 15.95 19.25
N SER A 137 12.39 15.74 19.98
CA SER A 137 12.99 14.41 20.05
C SER A 137 12.03 13.43 20.73
N ARG A 138 12.20 12.13 20.48
CA ARG A 138 11.37 11.13 21.18
C ARG A 138 11.55 11.22 22.70
N GLU A 139 12.79 11.32 23.16
CA GLU A 139 13.15 11.38 24.58
C GLU A 139 12.50 12.58 25.28
N GLN A 140 12.64 13.78 24.69
CA GLN A 140 12.01 14.99 25.22
C GLN A 140 10.49 14.87 25.28
N MET A 141 9.88 14.21 24.30
CA MET A 141 8.43 13.98 24.28
C MET A 141 8.00 13.06 25.43
N ASP A 142 8.73 11.96 25.61
CA ASP A 142 8.46 10.96 26.65
C ASP A 142 8.62 11.63 28.04
N GLU A 143 9.70 12.38 28.28
CA GLU A 143 9.94 13.16 29.51
C GLU A 143 8.84 14.21 29.77
N THR A 144 8.43 14.95 28.74
CA THR A 144 7.37 15.98 28.87
C THR A 144 6.05 15.35 29.29
N ILE A 145 5.74 14.17 28.75
CA ILE A 145 4.51 13.45 29.06
C ILE A 145 4.58 12.83 30.46
N GLU A 146 5.71 12.26 30.85
CA GLU A 146 5.91 11.75 32.21
C GLU A 146 5.76 12.88 33.24
N THR A 147 6.37 14.04 32.96
CA THR A 147 6.24 15.22 33.81
C THR A 147 4.78 15.67 33.89
N PHE A 148 4.09 15.76 32.75
CA PHE A 148 2.67 16.11 32.71
C PHE A 148 1.82 15.13 33.52
N LEU A 149 2.01 13.82 33.33
CA LEU A 149 1.25 12.78 34.04
C LEU A 149 1.52 12.78 35.54
N SER A 150 2.75 13.07 35.96
CA SER A 150 3.11 13.16 37.39
C SER A 150 2.41 14.31 38.11
N GLY A 151 2.04 15.37 37.38
CA GLY A 151 1.32 16.52 37.92
C GLY A 151 -0.20 16.37 37.94
N VAL A 152 -0.76 15.28 37.40
CA VAL A 152 -2.22 15.08 37.41
C VAL A 152 -2.63 14.23 38.60
N ASP A 153 -3.39 14.83 39.50
CA ASP A 153 -4.03 14.14 40.61
C ASP A 153 -5.39 13.58 40.16
N TYR A 154 -5.68 12.33 40.53
CA TYR A 154 -6.90 11.63 40.15
C TYR A 154 -7.53 10.97 41.37
N ASP A 155 -8.87 10.94 41.39
CA ASP A 155 -9.63 10.16 42.36
C ASP A 155 -9.33 8.65 42.20
N ASP A 156 -9.15 7.95 43.32
CA ASP A 156 -8.88 6.52 43.37
C ASP A 156 -9.93 5.68 42.62
N ASP A 157 -11.20 6.11 42.63
CA ASP A 157 -12.26 5.41 41.90
C ASP A 157 -12.11 5.58 40.38
N TYR A 158 -11.63 6.74 39.93
CA TYR A 158 -11.31 6.96 38.52
C TYR A 158 -10.12 6.10 38.08
N LEU A 159 -9.10 5.95 38.92
CA LEU A 159 -7.93 5.10 38.65
C LEU A 159 -8.33 3.63 38.47
N LYS A 160 -9.21 3.09 39.30
CA LYS A 160 -9.73 1.72 39.16
C LYS A 160 -10.46 1.51 37.84
N VAL A 161 -11.30 2.46 37.44
CA VAL A 161 -12.02 2.39 36.16
C VAL A 161 -11.02 2.46 35.00
N LEU A 162 -10.06 3.38 35.04
CA LEU A 162 -9.03 3.53 34.02
C LEU A 162 -8.21 2.24 33.87
N GLU A 163 -7.76 1.65 34.97
CA GLU A 163 -7.02 0.39 34.98
C GLU A 163 -7.83 -0.73 34.29
N SER A 164 -9.12 -0.87 34.65
CA SER A 164 -9.99 -1.88 34.06
C SER A 164 -10.12 -1.72 32.53
N VAL A 165 -10.21 -0.47 32.06
CA VAL A 165 -10.29 -0.14 30.63
C VAL A 165 -8.97 -0.42 29.92
N LEU A 166 -7.84 -0.07 30.53
CA LEU A 166 -6.49 -0.32 30.01
C LEU A 166 -6.24 -1.82 29.87
N VAL A 167 -6.53 -2.61 30.90
CA VAL A 167 -6.39 -4.09 30.88
C VAL A 167 -7.25 -4.68 29.76
N ARG A 168 -8.50 -4.23 29.61
CA ARG A 168 -9.39 -4.69 28.54
C ARG A 168 -8.83 -4.38 27.15
N LYS A 169 -8.30 -3.17 26.93
CA LYS A 169 -7.69 -2.75 25.67
C LYS A 169 -6.40 -3.52 25.38
N LEU A 170 -5.56 -3.76 26.39
CA LEU A 170 -4.35 -4.54 26.27
C LEU A 170 -4.64 -5.99 25.86
N ARG A 171 -5.58 -6.65 26.54
CA ARG A 171 -6.03 -8.01 26.20
C ARG A 171 -6.56 -8.10 24.77
N LYS A 172 -7.30 -7.09 24.32
CA LYS A 172 -7.77 -7.02 22.93
C LYS A 172 -6.60 -6.96 21.95
N ARG A 173 -5.61 -6.09 22.20
CA ARG A 173 -4.41 -5.99 21.35
C ARG A 173 -3.59 -7.28 21.33
N GLN A 174 -3.45 -7.97 22.47
CA GLN A 174 -2.78 -9.26 22.53
C GLN A 174 -3.49 -10.32 21.68
N LYS A 175 -4.83 -10.39 21.74
CA LYS A 175 -5.62 -11.30 20.88
C LYS A 175 -5.41 -10.99 19.40
N ASP A 176 -5.46 -9.72 19.02
CA ASP A 176 -5.26 -9.29 17.64
C ASP A 176 -3.84 -9.67 17.14
N ALA A 177 -2.80 -9.46 17.97
CA ALA A 177 -1.42 -9.80 17.64
C ALA A 177 -1.21 -11.33 17.50
N VAL A 178 -1.80 -12.13 18.40
CA VAL A 178 -1.75 -13.59 18.32
C VAL A 178 -2.45 -14.09 17.05
N GLN A 179 -3.62 -13.53 16.71
CA GLN A 179 -4.32 -13.90 15.49
C GLN A 179 -3.53 -13.51 14.24
N GLU A 180 -2.89 -12.35 14.22
CA GLU A 180 -2.02 -11.94 13.12
C GLU A 180 -0.82 -12.88 12.96
N SER A 181 -0.19 -13.29 14.07
CA SER A 181 0.91 -14.27 14.07
C SER A 181 0.46 -15.65 13.53
N LYS A 182 -0.71 -16.15 13.96
CA LYS A 182 -1.30 -17.40 13.43
C LYS A 182 -1.53 -17.32 11.92
N ASN A 183 -2.20 -16.25 11.47
CA ASN A 183 -2.47 -16.02 10.06
C ASN A 183 -1.17 -15.90 9.23
N LEU A 184 -0.11 -15.33 9.81
CA LEU A 184 1.20 -15.27 9.15
C LEU A 184 1.84 -16.66 9.04
N ASN A 185 1.81 -17.45 10.11
CA ASN A 185 2.38 -18.80 10.12
C ASN A 185 1.66 -19.73 9.13
N GLU A 186 0.32 -19.71 9.09
CA GLU A 186 -0.49 -20.45 8.11
C GLU A 186 -0.17 -20.06 6.67
N ARG A 187 0.12 -18.77 6.42
CA ARG A 187 0.52 -18.31 5.09
C ARG A 187 1.94 -18.74 4.74
N VAL A 188 2.87 -18.71 5.69
CA VAL A 188 4.24 -19.18 5.49
C VAL A 188 4.26 -20.68 5.19
N SER A 189 3.46 -21.48 5.89
CA SER A 189 3.36 -22.92 5.60
C SER A 189 2.78 -23.20 4.21
N LEU A 190 1.72 -22.47 3.81
CA LEU A 190 1.18 -22.55 2.45
C LEU A 190 2.23 -22.21 1.38
N LEU A 191 2.99 -21.13 1.56
CA LEU A 191 4.03 -20.73 0.60
C LEU A 191 5.16 -21.75 0.50
N LYS A 192 5.60 -22.34 1.62
CA LYS A 192 6.60 -23.43 1.63
C LYS A 192 6.10 -24.66 0.85
N SER A 193 4.85 -25.06 1.07
CA SER A 193 4.24 -26.19 0.35
C SER A 193 4.07 -25.96 -1.15
N GLN A 194 4.06 -24.70 -1.61
CA GLN A 194 4.03 -24.33 -3.03
C GLN A 194 5.43 -24.28 -3.67
N GLN A 195 6.50 -24.16 -2.88
CA GLN A 195 7.89 -24.22 -3.37
C GLN A 195 8.42 -25.65 -3.46
N GLU A 196 7.88 -26.56 -2.65
CA GLU A 196 8.24 -27.99 -2.65
C GLU A 196 7.51 -28.80 -3.73
N LYS A 197 6.56 -28.18 -4.44
CA LYS A 197 5.89 -28.72 -5.64
C LYS A 197 6.46 -28.09 -6.89
#